data_AF-A0A841X388-F1
#
_entry.id   AF-A0A841X388-F1
#
_cell.length_a   1.000
_cell.length_b   1.000
_cell.length_c   1.000
_cell.angle_alpha   90.00
_cell.angle_beta   90.00
_cell.angle_gamma   90.00
#
_symmetry.space_group_name_H-M   'P 1'
#
loop_
_entity.id
_entity.type
_entity.pdbx_description
1 polymer ?
#
loop_
_entity_poly.entity_id
_entity_poly.type
_entity_poly.pdbx_seq_one_letter_code
_entity_poly.pdbx_strand_id
1 'polypeptide(L)'
;MTDPRFLNIIFNPFGLTDVGYSAVPIFADIDGDGDLDAFVGERYGNTLFYRNTGSASNPQFTFQGTNPFGITNVGLYATPTLADIDGDGDLDAFVGERFGNTFFYRNTGSASNPQFAAPSTNPFGLTNVGSLAKPTFADIDGDGDLDAFVGERFGNTLF
;
A
#
# COMPACT_ATOMS: atom_id res chain seq x y z
N MET A 1 -31.12 -27.67 29.01
CA MET A 1 -29.73 -27.17 28.91
C MET A 1 -29.54 -26.71 27.48
N THR A 2 -29.42 -25.41 27.26
CA THR A 2 -29.19 -24.81 25.95
C THR A 2 -27.74 -25.05 25.55
N ASP A 3 -27.55 -25.65 24.38
CA ASP A 3 -26.29 -25.83 23.67
C ASP A 3 -25.42 -24.55 23.72
N PRO A 4 -24.15 -24.62 24.15
CA PRO A 4 -23.23 -23.50 24.06
C PRO A 4 -22.95 -23.22 22.58
N ARG A 5 -23.70 -22.29 21.99
CA ARG A 5 -23.38 -21.71 20.69
C ARG A 5 -22.04 -21.00 20.80
N PHE A 6 -20.96 -21.69 20.40
CA PHE A 6 -19.69 -21.06 20.09
C PHE A 6 -19.95 -20.14 18.89
N LEU A 7 -20.15 -18.86 19.16
CA LEU A 7 -20.26 -17.83 18.12
C LEU A 7 -19.01 -17.89 17.26
N ASN A 8 -19.25 -18.07 15.96
CA ASN A 8 -18.22 -18.19 14.92
C ASN A 8 -17.08 -17.20 15.14
N ILE A 9 -15.85 -17.69 15.03
CA ILE A 9 -14.67 -16.84 14.83
C ILE A 9 -15.02 -15.93 13.65
N ILE A 10 -15.22 -14.63 13.91
CA ILE A 10 -15.61 -13.69 12.88
C ILE A 10 -14.39 -13.50 11.98
N PHE A 11 -14.35 -14.24 10.88
CA PHE A 11 -13.53 -13.88 9.73
C PHE A 11 -13.92 -12.47 9.29
N ASN A 12 -12.97 -11.71 8.76
CA ASN A 12 -13.26 -10.39 8.20
C ASN A 12 -14.44 -10.52 7.21
N PRO A 13 -15.58 -9.83 7.44
CA PRO A 13 -16.80 -10.03 6.65
C PRO A 13 -16.69 -9.52 5.22
N PHE A 14 -15.59 -8.83 4.90
CA PHE A 14 -15.29 -8.31 3.58
C PHE A 14 -14.35 -9.21 2.78
N GLY A 15 -13.88 -10.34 3.32
CA GLY A 15 -12.99 -11.26 2.58
C GLY A 15 -11.48 -10.99 2.72
N LEU A 16 -11.07 -10.03 3.55
CA LEU A 16 -9.66 -9.80 3.90
C LEU A 16 -9.18 -10.81 4.94
N THR A 17 -9.03 -12.06 4.52
CA THR A 17 -8.49 -13.16 5.34
C THR A 17 -7.05 -13.48 4.94
N ASP A 18 -6.23 -13.86 5.92
CA ASP A 18 -4.82 -14.24 5.71
C ASP A 18 -3.96 -13.17 5.00
N VAL A 19 -4.01 -11.95 5.51
CA VAL A 19 -3.35 -10.76 4.92
C VAL A 19 -1.84 -10.67 5.21
N GLY A 20 -1.20 -11.79 5.55
CA GLY A 20 0.23 -11.86 5.87
C GLY A 20 0.61 -11.44 7.30
N TYR A 21 1.91 -11.57 7.60
CA TYR A 21 2.46 -11.24 8.93
C TYR A 21 2.86 -9.78 9.02
N SER A 22 2.63 -9.15 10.18
CA SER A 22 2.92 -7.71 10.38
C SER A 22 2.26 -6.84 9.30
N ALA A 23 1.01 -7.18 8.97
CA ALA A 23 0.25 -6.59 7.88
C ALA A 23 0.10 -5.07 8.03
N VAL A 24 0.31 -4.37 6.92
CA VAL A 24 0.15 -2.92 6.78
C VAL A 24 -0.83 -2.68 5.62
N PRO A 25 -2.15 -2.69 5.89
CA PRO A 25 -3.15 -2.46 4.86
C PRO A 25 -3.25 -0.97 4.50
N ILE A 26 -3.41 -0.69 3.20
CA ILE A 26 -3.83 0.60 2.63
C ILE A 26 -4.92 0.33 1.61
N PHE A 27 -5.70 1.36 1.29
CA PHE A 27 -6.82 1.27 0.35
C PHE A 27 -6.71 2.38 -0.70
N ALA A 28 -6.95 2.02 -1.96
CA ALA A 28 -6.88 2.93 -3.08
C ALA A 28 -7.76 2.43 -4.23
N ASP A 29 -8.38 3.35 -4.97
CA ASP A 29 -9.07 3.04 -6.24
C ASP A 29 -8.01 2.92 -7.35
N ILE A 30 -7.40 1.75 -7.50
CA ILE A 30 -6.24 1.55 -8.38
C ILE A 30 -6.63 1.30 -9.85
N ASP A 31 -7.90 1.02 -10.13
CA ASP A 31 -8.41 0.83 -11.48
C ASP A 31 -9.50 1.83 -11.88
N GLY A 32 -9.73 2.86 -11.06
CA GLY A 32 -10.57 4.00 -11.37
C GLY A 32 -12.05 3.65 -11.51
N ASP A 33 -12.49 2.54 -10.93
CA ASP A 33 -13.87 2.06 -11.02
C ASP A 33 -14.80 2.68 -9.95
N GLY A 34 -14.22 3.50 -9.07
CA GLY A 34 -14.92 4.25 -8.04
C GLY A 34 -15.07 3.48 -6.73
N ASP A 35 -14.46 2.30 -6.60
CA ASP A 35 -14.36 1.59 -5.35
C ASP A 35 -12.89 1.37 -4.90
N LEU A 36 -12.70 1.09 -3.60
CA LEU A 36 -11.35 0.98 -3.05
C LEU A 36 -10.90 -0.48 -3.06
N ASP A 37 -9.77 -0.73 -3.69
CA ASP A 37 -9.00 -1.97 -3.57
C ASP A 37 -8.07 -1.94 -2.36
N ALA A 38 -7.60 -3.11 -1.92
CA ALA A 38 -6.70 -3.24 -0.78
C ALA A 38 -5.30 -3.72 -1.17
N PHE A 39 -4.29 -3.01 -0.67
CA PHE A 39 -2.89 -3.39 -0.73
C PHE A 39 -2.40 -3.65 0.68
N VAL A 40 -1.74 -4.77 0.92
CA VAL A 40 -1.25 -5.11 2.26
C VAL A 40 0.24 -5.39 2.22
N GLY A 41 1.03 -4.46 2.76
CA GLY A 41 2.44 -4.71 3.02
C GLY A 41 2.63 -5.78 4.08
N GLU A 42 3.61 -6.67 3.90
CA GLU A 42 3.88 -7.74 4.85
C GLU A 42 5.35 -7.87 5.24
N ARG A 43 5.60 -8.66 6.30
CA ARG A 43 6.90 -8.84 6.95
C ARG A 43 8.05 -9.25 6.02
N TYR A 44 7.80 -10.06 5.01
CA TYR A 44 8.79 -10.58 4.08
C TYR A 44 8.94 -9.72 2.81
N GLY A 45 8.46 -8.47 2.86
CA GLY A 45 8.74 -7.46 1.84
C GLY A 45 7.83 -7.54 0.62
N ASN A 46 6.79 -8.36 0.66
CA ASN A 46 5.76 -8.32 -0.37
C ASN A 46 4.68 -7.31 -0.04
N THR A 47 3.98 -6.91 -1.09
CA THR A 47 2.64 -6.36 -0.98
C THR A 47 1.67 -7.42 -1.48
N LEU A 48 0.61 -7.69 -0.73
CA LEU A 48 -0.50 -8.52 -1.17
C LEU A 48 -1.56 -7.62 -1.80
N PHE A 49 -2.25 -8.11 -2.84
CA PHE A 49 -3.32 -7.36 -3.49
C PHE A 49 -4.65 -8.09 -3.35
N TYR A 50 -5.68 -7.35 -2.98
CA TYR A 50 -7.05 -7.80 -2.95
C TYR A 50 -7.88 -6.81 -3.75
N ARG A 51 -8.50 -7.30 -4.83
CA ARG A 51 -9.46 -6.51 -5.59
C ARG A 51 -10.80 -6.50 -4.87
N ASN A 52 -11.39 -5.33 -4.71
CA ASN A 52 -12.80 -5.22 -4.39
C ASN A 52 -13.60 -5.58 -5.64
N THR A 53 -14.37 -6.65 -5.56
CA THR A 53 -15.26 -7.13 -6.62
C THR A 53 -16.72 -6.77 -6.34
N GLY A 54 -16.95 -5.97 -5.29
CA GLY A 54 -18.24 -5.48 -4.86
C GLY A 54 -18.54 -4.10 -5.45
N SER A 55 -18.72 -3.13 -4.56
CA SER A 55 -18.88 -1.71 -4.90
C SER A 55 -18.43 -0.86 -3.72
N ALA A 56 -18.28 0.45 -3.92
CA ALA A 56 -17.94 1.39 -2.85
C ALA A 56 -18.88 1.30 -1.62
N SER A 57 -20.16 0.98 -1.84
CA SER A 57 -21.17 0.89 -0.76
C SER A 57 -21.31 -0.51 -0.15
N ASN A 58 -20.77 -1.54 -0.81
CA ASN A 58 -20.85 -2.93 -0.38
C ASN A 58 -19.56 -3.67 -0.81
N PRO A 59 -18.43 -3.41 -0.14
CA PRO A 59 -17.13 -3.92 -0.58
C PRO A 59 -17.01 -5.42 -0.34
N GLN A 60 -16.38 -6.12 -1.27
CA GLN A 60 -16.10 -7.56 -1.24
C GLN A 60 -14.70 -7.81 -1.80
N PHE A 61 -13.74 -8.15 -0.96
CA PHE A 61 -12.35 -8.32 -1.35
C PHE A 61 -12.04 -9.76 -1.76
N THR A 62 -11.44 -9.91 -2.94
CA THR A 62 -10.94 -11.18 -3.48
C THR A 62 -9.43 -11.11 -3.60
N PHE A 63 -8.73 -12.05 -2.97
CA PHE A 63 -7.27 -12.15 -3.05
C PHE A 63 -6.82 -12.41 -4.49
N GLN A 64 -5.95 -11.55 -5.02
CA GLN A 64 -5.42 -11.66 -6.38
C GLN A 64 -4.00 -12.22 -6.42
N GLY A 65 -3.35 -12.40 -5.26
CA GLY A 65 -1.99 -12.92 -5.14
C GLY A 65 -1.01 -11.93 -4.51
N THR A 66 0.26 -12.34 -4.50
CA THR A 66 1.39 -11.42 -4.26
C THR A 66 1.39 -10.41 -5.38
N ASN A 67 1.16 -9.14 -5.04
CA ASN A 67 0.79 -8.01 -5.89
C ASN A 67 1.05 -8.22 -7.41
N PRO A 68 -0.01 -8.33 -8.24
CA PRO A 68 0.12 -8.64 -9.67
C PRO A 68 0.78 -7.52 -10.48
N PHE A 69 0.96 -6.34 -9.88
CA PHE A 69 1.65 -5.21 -10.48
C PHE A 69 3.17 -5.25 -10.25
N GLY A 70 3.70 -6.27 -9.55
CA GLY A 70 5.14 -6.46 -9.37
C GLY A 70 5.74 -5.71 -8.18
N ILE A 71 4.94 -5.06 -7.34
CA ILE A 71 5.37 -4.36 -6.11
C ILE A 71 5.70 -5.40 -5.01
N THR A 72 6.85 -6.04 -5.16
CA THR A 72 7.27 -7.21 -4.37
C THR A 72 8.75 -7.15 -4.02
N ASN A 73 9.15 -7.95 -3.02
CA ASN A 73 10.55 -8.13 -2.61
C ASN A 73 11.29 -6.84 -2.20
N VAL A 74 10.61 -5.92 -1.51
CA VAL A 74 11.21 -4.66 -1.02
C VAL A 74 12.10 -4.83 0.21
N GLY A 75 12.33 -6.06 0.70
CA GLY A 75 13.12 -6.33 1.90
C GLY A 75 12.27 -6.92 3.03
N LEU A 76 12.24 -6.29 4.20
CA LEU A 76 11.41 -6.73 5.34
C LEU A 76 10.45 -5.64 5.77
N TYR A 77 9.25 -6.03 6.21
CA TYR A 77 8.21 -5.14 6.70
C TYR A 77 7.84 -4.06 5.66
N ALA A 78 7.30 -4.50 4.53
CA ALA A 78 6.83 -3.59 3.49
C ALA A 78 5.76 -2.65 4.05
N THR A 79 5.88 -1.37 3.73
CA THR A 79 4.94 -0.31 4.13
C THR A 79 4.56 0.48 2.88
N PRO A 80 3.57 0.00 2.11
CA PRO A 80 3.18 0.66 0.88
C PRO A 80 2.44 1.96 1.17
N THR A 81 2.52 2.88 0.22
CA THR A 81 1.67 4.07 0.07
C THR A 81 1.42 4.25 -1.42
N LEU A 82 0.19 4.58 -1.79
CA LEU A 82 -0.18 4.92 -3.17
C LEU A 82 -0.64 6.37 -3.23
N ALA A 83 -0.16 7.11 -4.22
CA ALA A 83 -0.49 8.51 -4.48
C ALA A 83 -0.14 8.84 -5.93
N ASP A 84 -0.71 9.90 -6.49
CA ASP A 84 -0.28 10.47 -7.78
C ASP A 84 0.99 11.29 -7.56
N ILE A 85 2.14 10.61 -7.54
CA ILE A 85 3.41 11.16 -7.04
C ILE A 85 4.04 12.07 -8.09
N ASP A 86 3.85 11.79 -9.38
CA ASP A 86 4.38 12.62 -10.46
C ASP A 86 3.36 13.55 -11.13
N GLY A 87 2.11 13.54 -10.66
CA GLY A 87 1.06 14.47 -11.06
C GLY A 87 0.47 14.20 -12.44
N ASP A 88 0.62 12.98 -12.97
CA ASP A 88 0.08 12.60 -14.27
C ASP A 88 -1.36 12.03 -14.23
N GLY A 89 -1.93 11.96 -13.02
CA GLY A 89 -3.33 11.62 -12.79
C GLY A 89 -3.57 10.13 -12.57
N ASP A 90 -2.51 9.33 -12.38
CA ASP A 90 -2.59 7.94 -12.00
C ASP A 90 -1.82 7.64 -10.70
N LEU A 91 -2.15 6.53 -10.04
CA LEU A 91 -1.53 6.21 -8.75
C LEU A 91 -0.20 5.49 -8.95
N ASP A 92 0.85 6.13 -8.45
CA ASP A 92 2.15 5.54 -8.20
C ASP A 92 2.20 4.81 -6.85
N ALA A 93 3.27 4.04 -6.63
CA ALA A 93 3.50 3.35 -5.36
C ALA A 93 4.87 3.69 -4.78
N PHE A 94 4.88 3.96 -3.49
CA PHE A 94 6.08 4.23 -2.71
C PHE A 94 6.09 3.33 -1.48
N VAL A 95 7.16 2.54 -1.31
CA VAL A 95 7.19 1.48 -0.29
C VAL A 95 8.41 1.66 0.60
N GLY A 96 8.19 1.82 1.91
CA GLY A 96 9.24 1.79 2.92
C GLY A 96 9.52 0.37 3.43
N GLU A 97 10.71 0.16 3.99
CA GLU A 97 11.07 -1.11 4.63
C GLU A 97 11.84 -0.93 5.96
N ARG A 98 12.13 -2.06 6.63
CA ARG A 98 12.75 -2.17 7.95
C ARG A 98 14.07 -1.42 8.14
N PHE A 99 14.95 -1.40 7.15
CA PHE A 99 16.28 -0.79 7.22
C PHE A 99 16.33 0.63 6.65
N GLY A 100 15.17 1.22 6.34
CA GLY A 100 15.08 2.62 5.94
C GLY A 100 15.26 2.86 4.45
N ASN A 101 15.27 1.81 3.65
CA ASN A 101 15.15 1.95 2.20
C ASN A 101 13.69 2.28 1.83
N THR A 102 13.57 2.99 0.73
CA THR A 102 12.30 3.38 0.12
C THR A 102 12.37 3.05 -1.36
N PHE A 103 11.29 2.50 -1.91
CA PHE A 103 11.21 2.08 -3.30
C PHE A 103 10.09 2.82 -3.99
N PHE A 104 10.42 3.51 -5.08
CA PHE A 104 9.44 4.18 -5.92
C PHE A 104 9.15 3.30 -7.15
N TYR A 105 7.88 3.01 -7.35
CA TYR A 105 7.33 2.30 -8.49
C TYR A 105 6.41 3.27 -9.23
N ARG A 106 6.90 3.77 -10.35
CA ARG A 106 6.09 4.61 -11.23
C ARG A 106 5.05 3.75 -11.94
N ASN A 107 3.80 4.16 -11.92
CA ASN A 107 2.80 3.67 -12.84
C ASN A 107 2.99 4.35 -14.20
N THR A 108 3.18 3.53 -15.23
CA THR A 108 3.45 3.96 -16.61
C THR A 108 2.27 3.68 -17.53
N GLY A 109 1.15 3.23 -16.94
CA GLY A 109 -0.08 2.89 -17.61
C GLY A 109 -1.04 4.07 -17.61
N SER A 110 -2.20 3.86 -16.99
CA SER A 110 -3.18 4.90 -16.73
C SER A 110 -3.92 4.62 -15.43
N ALA A 111 -4.70 5.59 -14.94
CA ALA A 111 -5.53 5.45 -13.75
C ALA A 111 -6.47 4.22 -13.79
N SER A 112 -6.92 3.81 -14.97
CA SER A 112 -7.82 2.66 -15.14
C SER A 112 -7.14 1.38 -15.64
N ASN A 113 -5.84 1.42 -15.90
CA ASN A 113 -5.07 0.27 -16.37
C ASN A 113 -3.62 0.40 -15.88
N PRO A 114 -3.40 0.21 -14.57
CA PRO A 114 -2.11 0.44 -13.94
C PRO A 114 -1.04 -0.54 -14.46
N GLN A 115 0.13 0.01 -14.78
CA GLN A 115 1.30 -0.74 -15.24
C GLN A 115 2.56 -0.20 -14.56
N PHE A 116 2.99 -0.85 -13.49
CA PHE A 116 4.14 -0.39 -12.72
C PHE A 116 5.47 -0.80 -13.36
N ALA A 117 6.38 0.16 -13.47
CA ALA A 117 7.75 -0.09 -13.87
C ALA A 117 8.54 -0.79 -12.74
N ALA A 118 9.72 -1.33 -13.10
CA ALA A 118 10.68 -1.79 -12.10
C ALA A 118 11.04 -0.65 -11.13
N PRO A 119 11.31 -0.96 -9.84
CA PRO A 119 11.58 0.08 -8.85
C PRO A 119 12.78 0.90 -9.28
N SER A 120 12.65 2.22 -9.19
CA SER A 120 13.70 3.16 -9.54
C SER A 120 14.27 3.81 -8.28
N THR A 121 15.36 4.58 -8.45
CA THR A 121 15.94 5.36 -7.35
C THR A 121 14.89 6.33 -6.84
N ASN A 122 14.71 6.39 -5.52
CA ASN A 122 13.81 7.32 -4.87
C ASN A 122 14.08 8.77 -5.36
N PRO A 123 13.10 9.42 -6.03
CA PRO A 123 13.30 10.76 -6.60
C PRO A 123 13.44 11.86 -5.52
N PHE A 124 13.00 11.59 -4.29
CA PHE A 124 13.03 12.52 -3.15
C PHE A 124 14.34 12.46 -2.36
N GLY A 125 15.28 11.58 -2.71
CA GLY A 125 16.55 11.45 -1.98
C GLY A 125 16.42 10.91 -0.54
N LEU A 126 15.21 10.49 -0.12
CA LEU A 126 14.90 9.90 1.19
C LEU A 126 15.43 8.46 1.28
N THR A 127 16.75 8.33 1.25
CA THR A 127 17.46 7.06 1.46
C THR A 127 17.93 6.98 2.90
N ASN A 128 17.86 5.78 3.50
CA ASN A 128 18.31 5.53 4.88
C ASN A 128 17.58 6.38 5.93
N VAL A 129 16.26 6.46 5.81
CA VAL A 129 15.34 7.25 6.66
C VAL A 129 15.19 6.72 8.10
N GLY A 130 15.95 5.71 8.49
CA GLY A 130 15.82 5.05 9.79
C GLY A 130 14.94 3.79 9.75
N SER A 131 14.84 3.10 10.89
CA SER A 131 14.25 1.76 10.90
C SER A 131 12.72 1.79 10.76
N LEU A 132 12.17 0.84 9.99
CA LEU A 132 10.73 0.76 9.68
C LEU A 132 10.23 2.06 9.07
N ALA A 133 10.80 2.41 7.91
CA ALA A 133 10.32 3.55 7.12
C ALA A 133 8.81 3.44 6.92
N LYS A 134 8.09 4.55 7.08
CA LYS A 134 6.64 4.65 6.88
C LYS A 134 6.35 5.91 6.06
N PRO A 135 6.35 5.80 4.72
CA PRO A 135 6.09 6.93 3.86
C PRO A 135 4.64 7.42 3.98
N THR A 136 4.43 8.70 3.70
CA THR A 136 3.15 9.35 3.45
C THR A 136 3.40 10.59 2.58
N PHE A 137 2.38 11.05 1.87
CA PHE A 137 2.49 12.17 0.95
C PHE A 137 1.41 13.20 1.24
N ALA A 138 1.76 14.47 1.11
CA ALA A 138 0.82 15.58 1.20
C ALA A 138 1.41 16.79 0.48
N ASP A 139 0.60 17.53 -0.27
CA ASP A 139 0.92 18.89 -0.72
C ASP A 139 0.82 19.82 0.50
N ILE A 140 1.94 20.05 1.21
CA ILE A 140 1.92 20.74 2.50
C ILE A 140 1.97 22.26 2.36
N ASP A 141 2.50 22.76 1.24
CA ASP A 141 2.70 24.18 1.00
C ASP A 141 1.78 24.76 -0.09
N GLY A 142 1.02 23.91 -0.77
CA GLY A 142 -0.03 24.29 -1.71
C GLY A 142 0.51 24.67 -3.09
N ASP A 143 1.71 24.21 -3.47
CA ASP A 143 2.29 24.49 -4.78
C ASP A 143 1.85 23.52 -5.89
N GLY A 144 1.16 22.45 -5.49
CA GLY A 144 0.54 21.48 -6.38
C GLY A 144 1.39 20.26 -6.69
N ASP A 145 2.58 20.11 -6.09
CA ASP A 145 3.28 18.82 -6.01
C ASP A 145 3.08 18.14 -4.63
N LEU A 146 3.39 16.85 -4.55
CA LEU A 146 3.28 16.11 -3.30
C LEU A 146 4.62 16.07 -2.58
N ASP A 147 4.64 16.53 -1.33
CA ASP A 147 5.79 16.36 -0.44
C ASP A 147 5.80 14.96 0.19
N ALA A 148 6.98 14.33 0.18
CA ALA A 148 7.18 13.03 0.80
C ALA A 148 7.59 13.17 2.27
N PHE A 149 6.85 12.54 3.18
CA PHE A 149 7.22 12.43 4.59
C PHE A 149 7.45 10.98 4.96
N VAL A 150 8.52 10.69 5.69
CA VAL A 150 8.83 9.33 6.14
C VAL A 150 9.04 9.30 7.65
N GLY A 151 8.10 8.66 8.34
CA GLY A 151 8.26 8.34 9.75
C GLY A 151 9.15 7.11 9.96
N GLU A 152 9.83 7.05 11.09
CA GLU A 152 10.63 5.89 11.49
C GLU A 152 10.37 5.46 12.95
N ARG A 153 10.79 4.25 13.30
CA ARG A 153 10.50 3.55 14.57
C ARG A 153 10.82 4.33 15.84
N PHE A 154 11.84 5.18 15.83
CA PHE A 154 12.34 5.93 16.98
C PHE A 154 11.75 7.35 17.07
N GLY A 155 10.77 7.68 16.23
CA GLY A 155 9.95 8.88 16.33
C GLY A 155 10.45 10.08 15.53
N ASN A 156 11.43 9.90 14.65
CA ASN A 156 11.80 10.93 13.69
C ASN A 156 10.86 10.89 12.48
N THR A 157 10.71 12.06 11.85
CA THR A 157 10.09 12.22 10.53
C THR A 157 11.11 12.91 9.64
N LEU A 158 11.34 12.35 8.46
CA LEU A 158 12.13 12.96 7.40
C LEU A 158 11.19 13.52 6.34
N PHE A 159 11.58 14.62 5.71
CA PHE A 159 10.88 15.25 4.59
C PHE A 159 11.94 15.63 3.55
#